data_AF-A0A1G9MGE2-F1
#
_entry.id   AF-A0A1G9MGE2-F1
#
_cell.length_a   1.000
_cell.length_b   1.000
_cell.length_c   1.000
_cell.angle_alpha   90.00
_cell.angle_beta   90.00
_cell.angle_gamma   90.00
#
_symmetry.space_group_name_H-M   'P 1'
#
loop_
_entity.id
_entity.type
_entity.pdbx_description
1 polymer ?
#
loop_
_entity_poly.entity_id
_entity_poly.type
_entity_poly.pdbx_seq_one_letter_code
_entity_poly.pdbx_strand_id
1 'polypeptide(L)'
;MENIVRKPRWAGWARAILPALMACLLFAPPTGAAQERADMSKRLGDRAPIFQVATSQGTLVDYDKDYYGRHHLVMTFVPAAFTPV
;
A
#
# COMPACT_ATOMS: atom_id res chain seq x y z
N MET A 1 -38.15 -49.27 -16.71
CA MET A 1 -37.53 -48.00 -17.16
C MET A 1 -36.63 -47.50 -16.05
N GLU A 2 -35.35 -47.87 -16.06
CA GLU A 2 -34.40 -47.49 -15.01
C GLU A 2 -33.61 -46.27 -15.48
N ASN A 3 -33.79 -45.14 -14.80
CA ASN A 3 -33.28 -43.84 -15.22
C ASN A 3 -31.89 -43.63 -14.57
N ILE A 4 -30.83 -43.80 -15.34
CA ILE A 4 -29.44 -43.66 -14.87
C ILE A 4 -29.10 -42.17 -14.75
N VAL A 5 -29.23 -41.63 -13.53
CA VAL A 5 -28.79 -40.28 -13.20
C VAL A 5 -27.25 -40.25 -13.17
N ARG A 6 -26.63 -39.69 -14.22
CA ARG A 6 -25.19 -39.46 -14.25
C ARG A 6 -24.83 -38.30 -13.32
N LYS A 7 -24.15 -38.59 -12.21
CA LYS A 7 -23.57 -37.55 -11.33
C LYS A 7 -22.49 -36.75 -12.10
N PRO A 8 -22.52 -35.41 -12.06
CA PRO A 8 -21.55 -34.59 -12.78
C PRO A 8 -20.15 -34.72 -12.15
N ARG A 9 -19.16 -35.11 -12.97
CA ARG A 9 -17.76 -35.38 -12.59
C ARG A 9 -16.93 -34.13 -12.23
N TRP A 10 -17.54 -32.96 -12.10
CA TRP A 10 -16.83 -31.68 -11.92
C TRP A 10 -16.55 -31.33 -10.44
N ALA A 11 -17.09 -32.12 -9.49
CA ALA A 11 -17.00 -31.86 -8.05
C ALA A 11 -15.62 -32.10 -7.41
N GLY A 12 -14.67 -32.69 -8.13
CA GLY A 12 -13.34 -33.01 -7.59
C GLY A 12 -12.45 -31.77 -7.41
N TRP A 13 -12.55 -30.80 -8.31
CA TRP A 13 -11.63 -29.67 -8.38
C TRP A 13 -12.05 -28.57 -7.39
N ALA A 14 -13.36 -28.39 -7.21
CA ALA A 14 -13.95 -27.48 -6.24
C ALA A 14 -13.55 -27.81 -4.78
N ARG A 15 -13.35 -29.10 -4.46
CA ARG A 15 -12.95 -29.55 -3.12
C ARG A 15 -11.48 -29.24 -2.78
N ALA A 16 -10.61 -29.09 -3.78
CA ALA A 16 -9.20 -28.75 -3.58
C ALA A 16 -8.96 -27.23 -3.54
N ILE A 17 -9.84 -26.44 -4.17
CA ILE A 17 -9.71 -24.98 -4.25
C ILE A 17 -9.96 -24.32 -2.89
N LEU A 18 -10.94 -24.80 -2.12
CA LEU A 18 -11.30 -24.21 -0.83
C LEU A 18 -10.16 -24.24 0.20
N PRO A 19 -9.47 -25.37 0.46
CA PRO A 19 -8.36 -25.40 1.41
C PRO A 19 -7.12 -24.65 0.89
N ALA A 20 -6.88 -24.64 -0.43
CA ALA A 20 -5.79 -23.88 -1.03
C ALA A 20 -6.00 -22.36 -0.89
N LEU A 21 -7.24 -21.88 -1.11
CA LEU A 21 -7.58 -20.47 -0.91
C LEU A 21 -7.44 -20.07 0.56
N MET A 22 -7.88 -20.93 1.49
CA MET A 22 -7.78 -20.68 2.92
C MET A 22 -6.33 -20.68 3.41
N ALA A 23 -5.48 -21.56 2.88
CA ALA A 23 -4.05 -21.53 3.15
C ALA A 23 -3.40 -20.23 2.63
N CYS A 24 -3.78 -19.76 1.43
CA CYS A 24 -3.31 -18.48 0.91
C CYS A 24 -3.75 -17.29 1.77
N LEU A 25 -4.96 -17.32 2.32
CA LEU A 25 -5.47 -16.26 3.21
C LEU A 25 -4.74 -16.24 4.57
N LEU A 26 -4.38 -17.41 5.12
CA LEU A 26 -3.70 -17.51 6.41
C LEU A 26 -2.19 -17.25 6.33
N PHE A 27 -1.56 -17.54 5.19
CA PHE A 27 -0.12 -17.31 4.97
C PHE A 27 0.19 -16.09 4.11
N ALA A 28 -0.80 -15.28 3.77
CA ALA A 28 -0.56 -14.01 3.10
C ALA A 28 0.30 -13.11 4.01
N PRO A 29 1.49 -12.66 3.56
CA PRO A 29 2.27 -11.71 4.32
C PRO A 29 1.44 -10.44 4.52
N PRO A 30 1.50 -9.78 5.69
CA PRO A 30 0.81 -8.51 5.91
C PRO A 30 1.41 -7.45 4.99
N THR A 31 0.77 -7.21 3.84
CA THR A 31 1.20 -6.21 2.84
C THR A 31 0.88 -4.76 3.26
N GLY A 32 0.34 -4.56 4.47
CA GLY A 32 -0.11 -3.26 4.98
C GLY A 32 0.72 -2.66 6.12
N ALA A 33 1.74 -3.35 6.64
CA ALA A 33 2.55 -2.83 7.73
C ALA A 33 3.77 -2.08 7.19
N ALA A 34 3.67 -0.74 7.19
CA ALA A 34 4.78 0.22 7.07
C ALA A 34 5.93 -0.23 6.16
N GLN A 35 5.72 -0.18 4.85
CA GLN A 35 6.85 -0.18 3.93
C GLN A 35 7.72 1.03 4.27
N GLU A 36 8.90 0.77 4.84
CA GLU A 36 9.90 1.79 5.15
C GLU A 36 10.19 2.54 3.84
N ARG A 37 9.69 3.78 3.74
CA ARG A 37 9.93 4.60 2.56
C ARG A 37 11.42 4.88 2.56
N ALA A 38 12.10 4.66 1.45
CA ALA A 38 13.55 4.89 1.34
C ALA A 38 13.95 6.30 1.83
N ASP A 39 13.06 7.28 1.68
CA ASP A 39 13.22 8.66 2.18
C ASP A 39 13.28 8.80 3.71
N MET A 40 12.82 7.81 4.48
CA MET A 40 12.87 7.80 5.95
C MET A 40 14.25 7.41 6.50
N SER A 41 15.16 6.91 5.66
CA SER A 41 16.52 6.51 6.03
C SER A 41 17.57 7.64 5.91
N LYS A 42 17.14 8.88 5.62
CA LYS A 42 18.05 10.01 5.40
C LYS A 42 18.76 10.45 6.67
N ARG A 43 20.05 10.74 6.54
CA ARG A 43 20.90 11.25 7.61
C ARG A 43 21.00 12.77 7.56
N LEU A 44 21.47 13.35 8.66
CA LEU A 44 21.76 14.78 8.72
C LEU A 44 22.86 15.12 7.70
N GLY A 45 22.63 16.16 6.89
CA GLY A 45 23.54 16.60 5.84
C GLY A 45 23.23 16.00 4.46
N ASP A 46 22.39 14.96 4.39
CA ASP A 46 21.93 14.43 3.11
C ASP A 46 21.00 15.44 2.41
N ARG A 47 21.00 15.40 1.07
CA ARG A 47 20.07 16.20 0.27
C ARG A 47 18.63 15.90 0.69
N ALA A 48 17.81 16.94 0.87
CA ALA A 48 16.37 16.80 1.12
C ALA A 48 15.69 15.91 0.07
N PRO A 49 14.66 15.12 0.42
CA PRO A 49 13.94 14.29 -0.56
C PRO A 49 13.31 15.16 -1.63
N ILE A 50 13.33 14.64 -2.85
CA ILE A 50 12.60 15.24 -3.97
C ILE A 50 11.21 14.63 -3.96
N PHE A 51 10.20 15.48 -3.77
CA PHE A 51 8.81 15.03 -3.66
C PHE A 51 7.88 15.98 -4.39
N GLN A 52 6.75 15.42 -4.82
CA GLN A 52 5.59 16.16 -5.25
C GLN A 52 4.47 15.92 -4.25
N VAL A 53 3.78 16.99 -3.84
CA VAL A 53 2.74 16.91 -2.83
C VAL A 53 1.51 17.70 -3.25
N ALA A 54 0.34 17.10 -3.09
CA ALA A 54 -0.92 17.80 -3.23
C ALA A 54 -1.16 18.68 -2.01
N THR A 55 -1.44 19.95 -2.25
CA THR A 55 -1.69 20.91 -1.17
C THR A 55 -3.19 21.02 -0.87
N SER A 56 -3.53 21.61 0.27
CA SER A 56 -4.91 21.90 0.64
C SER A 56 -5.59 22.89 -0.32
N GLN A 57 -4.81 23.65 -1.08
CA GLN A 57 -5.29 24.55 -2.14
C GLN A 57 -5.55 23.82 -3.48
N GLY A 58 -5.48 22.50 -3.51
CA GLY A 58 -5.76 21.71 -4.71
C GLY A 58 -4.67 21.82 -5.80
N THR A 59 -3.48 22.25 -5.44
CA THR A 59 -2.34 22.35 -6.36
C THR A 59 -1.34 21.23 -6.09
N LEU A 60 -0.73 20.70 -7.14
CA LEU A 60 0.40 19.79 -7.02
C LEU A 60 1.69 20.62 -7.02
N VAL A 61 2.41 20.60 -5.91
CA VAL A 61 3.69 21.30 -5.75
C VAL A 61 4.84 20.33 -5.99
N ASP A 62 5.85 20.75 -6.76
CA ASP A 62 7.09 20.00 -6.99
C ASP A 62 8.24 20.68 -6.24
N TYR A 63 8.71 20.06 -5.15
CA TYR A 63 9.74 20.67 -4.30
C TYR A 63 11.05 20.92 -5.07
N ASP A 64 11.45 20.03 -5.99
CA ASP A 64 12.70 20.16 -6.74
C ASP A 64 12.68 21.36 -7.68
N LYS A 65 11.58 21.51 -8.41
CA LYS A 65 11.45 22.60 -9.38
C LYS A 65 11.12 23.91 -8.72
N ASP A 66 10.19 23.91 -7.76
CA ASP A 66 9.54 25.14 -7.30
C ASP A 66 10.28 25.79 -6.13
N TYR A 67 11.02 25.03 -5.32
CA TYR A 67 11.56 25.52 -4.05
C TYR A 67 13.02 25.15 -3.74
N TYR A 68 13.52 24.03 -4.27
CA TYR A 68 14.86 23.54 -3.97
C TYR A 68 15.94 24.58 -4.27
N GLY A 69 16.84 24.83 -3.31
CA GLY A 69 17.94 25.80 -3.40
C GLY A 69 17.51 27.26 -3.34
N ARG A 70 16.21 27.57 -3.40
CA ARG A 70 15.67 28.94 -3.32
C ARG A 70 15.11 29.27 -1.93
N HIS A 71 14.63 28.27 -1.19
CA HIS A 71 14.00 28.43 0.11
C HIS A 71 14.47 27.34 1.09
N HIS A 72 14.42 27.65 2.40
CA HIS A 72 14.61 26.64 3.44
C HIS A 72 13.34 25.80 3.61
N LEU A 73 13.47 24.47 3.55
CA LEU A 73 12.36 23.55 3.78
C LEU A 73 12.26 23.17 5.25
N VAL A 74 11.10 23.39 5.86
CA VAL A 74 10.70 22.82 7.15
C VAL A 74 9.48 21.95 6.90
N MET A 75 9.56 20.67 7.27
CA MET A 75 8.49 19.69 7.05
C MET A 75 8.17 18.97 8.36
N THR A 76 6.88 18.85 8.67
CA THR A 76 6.38 18.21 9.89
C THR A 76 5.28 17.22 9.54
N PHE A 77 5.30 16.07 10.19
CA PHE A 77 4.33 15.01 10.00
C PHE A 77 3.50 14.83 11.26
N VAL A 78 2.19 14.70 11.10
CA VAL A 78 1.26 14.31 12.16
C VAL A 78 0.78 12.88 11.91
N PRO A 79 0.57 12.04 12.94
CA PRO A 79 0.19 10.64 12.74
C PRO A 79 -1.16 10.48 12.02
N ALA A 80 -2.10 11.37 12.33
CA ALA A 80 -3.43 11.39 11.75
C ALA A 80 -4.02 12.80 11.80
N ALA A 81 -4.93 13.08 10.87
CA ALA A 81 -5.77 14.27 10.94
C ALA A 81 -6.85 14.08 12.01
N PHE A 82 -7.29 15.18 12.63
CA PHE A 82 -8.41 15.22 13.59
C PHE A 82 -8.22 14.38 14.88
N THR A 83 -6.99 14.04 15.25
CA THR A 83 -6.68 13.43 16.54
C THR A 83 -6.17 14.48 17.53
N PRO A 84 -6.58 14.45 18.81
CA PRO A 84 -5.98 15.32 19.82
C PRO A 84 -4.47 15.01 19.97
N VAL A 85 -3.72 16.01 20.42
CA VAL A 85 -2.28 15.91 20.69
C VAL A 85 -2.05 15.30 22.07
#